data_AF-A0A0L1IW99-F1
#
_entry.id   AF-A0A0L1IW99-F1
#
_cell.length_a   1.000
_cell.length_b   1.000
_cell.length_c   1.000
_cell.angle_alpha   90.00
_cell.angle_beta   90.00
_cell.angle_gamma   90.00
#
_symmetry.space_group_name_H-M   'P 1'
#
loop_
_entity.id
_entity.type
_entity.pdbx_description
1 polymer ?
#
loop_
_entity_poly.entity_id
_entity_poly.type
_entity_poly.pdbx_seq_one_letter_code
_entity_poly.pdbx_strand_id
1 'polypeptide(L)'
;MGTEYVAVLTGSFLTGAMMNLHLLTIPILIETTQQPAQLVHQWSRIFYSGHRKGPGIAFVTGALYGYAAWAKHSVGEPWHHWMVAAVTTVSMVPYTWMFMNATNTALFHAEDQFEKGGVEISLLESVRLVKKWDWLNTVRALFPLAGSVMGMLGVCGMMRHRTRSDSSLSPTSQEHRGRLRAQRRHRYAGALDTSRRRRQSDDRGATGLQLGNRCPDSRPNLREEHGVTHLDVVVANAAMATNFGPASTMPLEHLQAHMMVNMYAPVLLFQATRLMLQQSKQQAKFILIGAPISTITNMHDYARAPLTAYGVSKLAANYMVRKFHFENKWLTAFIIDPGHVQTDMGDQGARLMGRPQAPTTVADSVAGICARIDEATKETTSGHFVIHTDGSQLSW
;
A
#
# COMPACT_ATOMS: atom_id res chain seq x y z
N MET A 1 -3.94 -22.78 7.92
CA MET A 1 -3.75 -21.46 8.56
C MET A 1 -3.42 -20.33 7.59
N GLY A 2 -2.72 -20.55 6.46
CA GLY A 2 -2.44 -19.46 5.51
C GLY A 2 -3.60 -19.13 4.56
N THR A 3 -4.18 -20.15 3.93
CA THR A 3 -5.21 -20.01 2.88
C THR A 3 -6.51 -19.39 3.38
N GLU A 4 -6.85 -19.63 4.65
CA GLU A 4 -8.06 -19.12 5.31
C GLU A 4 -8.10 -17.59 5.36
N TYR A 5 -6.98 -16.94 5.72
CA TYR A 5 -6.88 -15.47 5.73
C TYR A 5 -6.83 -14.89 4.32
N VAL A 6 -6.10 -15.54 3.39
CA VAL A 6 -6.01 -15.06 2.00
C VAL A 6 -7.40 -15.03 1.34
N ALA A 7 -8.25 -16.03 1.57
CA ALA A 7 -9.62 -16.04 1.06
C ALA A 7 -10.48 -14.88 1.59
N VAL A 8 -10.41 -14.62 2.92
CA VAL A 8 -11.13 -13.49 3.55
C VAL A 8 -10.60 -12.13 3.06
N LEU A 9 -9.30 -12.02 2.80
CA LEU A 9 -8.71 -10.79 2.24
C LEU A 9 -9.13 -10.56 0.78
N THR A 10 -9.14 -11.58 -0.09
CA THR A 10 -9.53 -11.41 -1.49
C THR A 10 -11.04 -11.16 -1.65
N GLY A 11 -11.90 -11.80 -0.84
CA GLY A 11 -13.34 -11.49 -0.79
C GLY A 11 -13.63 -10.05 -0.35
N SER A 12 -12.89 -9.58 0.67
CA SER A 12 -13.05 -8.22 1.20
C SER A 12 -12.55 -7.16 0.22
N PHE A 13 -11.42 -7.43 -0.46
CA PHE A 13 -10.91 -6.58 -1.53
C PHE A 13 -11.88 -6.48 -2.72
N LEU A 14 -12.43 -7.62 -3.18
CA LEU A 14 -13.41 -7.67 -4.27
C LEU A 14 -14.66 -6.85 -3.92
N THR A 15 -15.16 -6.99 -2.68
CA THR A 15 -16.26 -6.19 -2.13
C THR A 15 -15.94 -4.68 -2.18
N GLY A 16 -14.80 -4.27 -1.60
CA GLY A 16 -14.42 -2.86 -1.52
C GLY A 16 -14.26 -2.21 -2.90
N ALA A 17 -13.66 -2.92 -3.85
CA ALA A 17 -13.52 -2.46 -5.24
C ALA A 17 -14.87 -2.25 -5.94
N MET A 18 -15.88 -3.08 -5.62
CA MET A 18 -17.23 -2.94 -6.17
C MET A 18 -18.04 -1.83 -5.47
N MET A 19 -17.91 -1.67 -4.15
CA MET A 19 -18.56 -0.61 -3.39
C MET A 19 -18.00 0.79 -3.71
N ASN A 20 -16.72 0.90 -4.10
CA ASN A 20 -16.11 2.15 -4.59
C ASN A 20 -16.80 2.69 -5.86
N LEU A 21 -17.43 1.83 -6.67
CA LEU A 21 -18.22 2.28 -7.82
C LEU A 21 -19.45 3.06 -7.34
N HIS A 22 -20.22 2.49 -6.42
CA HIS A 22 -21.42 3.09 -5.85
C HIS A 22 -21.16 4.33 -4.99
N LEU A 23 -20.15 4.27 -4.11
CA LEU A 23 -19.90 5.33 -3.12
C LEU A 23 -19.23 6.58 -3.68
N LEU A 24 -18.50 6.46 -4.81
CA LEU A 24 -17.69 7.56 -5.36
C LEU A 24 -17.79 7.64 -6.89
N THR A 25 -17.56 6.53 -7.60
CA THR A 25 -17.28 6.60 -9.05
C THR A 25 -18.53 6.96 -9.87
N ILE A 26 -19.65 6.30 -9.63
CA ILE A 26 -20.91 6.52 -10.36
C ILE A 26 -21.59 7.85 -9.98
N PRO A 27 -21.65 8.27 -8.70
CA PRO A 27 -22.13 9.61 -8.33
C PRO A 27 -21.38 10.72 -9.06
N ILE A 28 -20.04 10.72 -9.00
CA ILE A 28 -19.20 11.73 -9.66
C ILE A 28 -19.42 11.73 -11.18
N LEU A 29 -19.54 10.56 -11.82
CA LEU A 29 -19.82 10.47 -13.25
C LEU A 29 -21.17 11.10 -13.62
N ILE A 30 -22.22 10.84 -12.83
CA ILE A 30 -23.57 11.39 -13.05
C ILE A 30 -23.61 12.90 -12.82
N GLU A 31 -22.86 13.40 -11.83
CA GLU A 31 -22.83 14.83 -11.50
C GLU A 31 -22.00 15.66 -12.50
N THR A 32 -20.91 15.09 -13.03
CA THR A 32 -19.97 15.81 -13.91
C THR A 32 -20.29 15.68 -15.41
N THR A 33 -21.05 14.67 -15.83
CA THR A 33 -21.19 14.35 -17.26
C THR A 33 -22.49 14.91 -17.86
N GLN A 34 -22.34 15.90 -18.76
CA GLN A 34 -23.46 16.58 -19.40
C GLN A 34 -23.94 15.92 -20.72
N GLN A 35 -23.15 15.01 -21.31
CA GLN A 35 -23.46 14.37 -22.58
C GLN A 35 -23.90 12.90 -22.39
N PRO A 36 -25.01 12.45 -22.98
CA PRO A 36 -25.52 11.10 -22.75
C PRO A 36 -24.58 10.01 -23.31
N ALA A 37 -23.99 10.25 -24.49
CA ALA A 37 -22.98 9.38 -25.09
C ALA A 37 -21.75 9.20 -24.19
N GLN A 38 -21.22 10.30 -23.65
CA GLN A 38 -20.05 10.30 -22.77
C GLN A 38 -20.31 9.48 -21.50
N LEU A 39 -21.48 9.65 -20.87
CA LEU A 39 -21.84 8.94 -19.64
C LEU A 39 -21.97 7.42 -19.87
N VAL A 40 -22.62 7.02 -20.97
CA VAL A 40 -22.79 5.60 -21.32
C VAL A 40 -21.45 4.97 -21.70
N HIS A 41 -20.60 5.68 -22.45
CA HIS A 41 -19.26 5.19 -22.77
C HIS A 41 -18.37 5.06 -21.51
N GLN A 42 -18.35 6.05 -20.62
CA GLN A 42 -17.61 5.95 -19.35
C GLN A 42 -18.09 4.77 -18.50
N TRP A 43 -19.40 4.53 -18.46
CA TRP A 43 -19.97 3.32 -17.85
C TRP A 43 -19.47 2.05 -18.55
N SER A 44 -19.41 1.98 -19.88
CA SER A 44 -18.98 0.77 -20.61
C SER A 44 -17.52 0.45 -20.32
N ARG A 45 -16.63 1.45 -20.28
CA ARG A 45 -15.21 1.26 -19.92
C ARG A 45 -15.05 0.71 -18.50
N ILE A 46 -15.90 1.17 -17.56
CA ILE A 46 -15.97 0.61 -16.20
C ILE A 46 -16.49 -0.83 -16.23
N PHE A 47 -17.58 -1.10 -16.96
CA PHE A 47 -18.17 -2.43 -17.09
C PHE A 47 -17.15 -3.42 -17.66
N TYR A 48 -16.51 -3.14 -18.80
CA TYR A 48 -15.53 -4.03 -19.41
C TYR A 48 -14.31 -4.26 -18.51
N SER A 49 -13.82 -3.22 -17.84
CA SER A 49 -12.73 -3.34 -16.86
C SER A 49 -13.10 -4.25 -15.69
N GLY A 50 -14.33 -4.15 -15.18
CA GLY A 50 -14.87 -4.98 -14.10
C GLY A 50 -15.18 -6.42 -14.55
N HIS A 51 -15.89 -6.59 -15.66
CA HIS A 51 -16.36 -7.88 -16.17
C HIS A 51 -15.21 -8.80 -16.63
N ARG A 52 -14.12 -8.23 -17.17
CA ARG A 52 -12.92 -9.01 -17.55
C ARG A 52 -12.09 -9.49 -16.35
N LYS A 53 -12.28 -8.93 -15.14
CA LYS A 53 -11.43 -9.19 -13.96
C LYS A 53 -12.20 -9.84 -12.80
N GLY A 54 -13.38 -9.33 -12.49
CA GLY A 54 -14.21 -9.70 -11.34
C GLY A 54 -14.56 -11.18 -11.26
N PRO A 55 -15.05 -11.84 -12.35
CA PRO A 55 -15.35 -13.26 -12.33
C PRO A 55 -14.11 -14.12 -12.01
N GLY A 56 -12.94 -13.79 -12.56
CA GLY A 56 -11.69 -14.49 -12.26
C GLY A 56 -11.30 -14.39 -10.78
N ILE A 57 -11.39 -13.18 -10.20
CA ILE A 57 -11.12 -12.95 -8.76
C ILE A 57 -12.14 -13.71 -7.88
N ALA A 58 -13.41 -13.74 -8.27
CA ALA A 58 -14.45 -14.46 -7.54
C ALA A 58 -14.26 -15.98 -7.60
N PHE A 59 -13.89 -16.55 -8.76
CA PHE A 59 -13.57 -17.98 -8.87
C PHE A 59 -12.31 -18.35 -8.08
N VAL A 60 -11.25 -17.53 -8.09
CA VAL A 60 -10.05 -17.77 -7.27
C VAL A 60 -10.37 -17.69 -5.78
N THR A 61 -11.16 -16.70 -5.34
CA THR A 61 -11.60 -16.58 -3.94
C THR A 61 -12.49 -17.76 -3.52
N GLY A 62 -13.43 -18.16 -4.38
CA GLY A 62 -14.27 -19.33 -4.19
C GLY A 62 -13.47 -20.64 -4.10
N ALA A 63 -12.44 -20.80 -4.93
CA ALA A 63 -11.55 -21.96 -4.88
C ALA A 63 -10.69 -22.00 -3.60
N LEU A 64 -10.21 -20.84 -3.11
CA LEU A 64 -9.51 -20.76 -1.82
C LEU A 64 -10.42 -21.12 -0.64
N TYR A 65 -11.68 -20.66 -0.65
CA TYR A 65 -12.68 -21.06 0.33
C TYR A 65 -13.06 -22.55 0.23
N GLY A 66 -13.21 -23.08 -0.98
CA GLY A 66 -13.46 -24.52 -1.22
C GLY A 66 -12.31 -25.41 -0.74
N TYR A 67 -11.07 -24.99 -0.98
CA TYR A 67 -9.88 -25.66 -0.43
C TYR A 67 -9.83 -25.60 1.10
N ALA A 68 -10.17 -24.45 1.71
CA ALA A 68 -10.28 -24.34 3.17
C ALA A 68 -11.39 -25.24 3.75
N ALA A 69 -12.53 -25.38 3.05
CA ALA A 69 -13.59 -26.31 3.42
C ALA A 69 -13.10 -27.77 3.37
N TRP A 70 -12.49 -28.18 2.25
CA TRP A 70 -11.94 -29.52 2.07
C TRP A 70 -10.87 -29.87 3.11
N ALA A 71 -9.91 -28.98 3.33
CA ALA A 71 -8.82 -29.18 4.29
C ALA A 71 -9.29 -29.22 5.76
N LYS A 72 -10.47 -28.66 6.07
CA LYS A 72 -11.11 -28.78 7.39
C LYS A 72 -11.95 -30.05 7.50
N HIS A 73 -12.67 -30.42 6.45
CA HIS A 73 -13.40 -31.68 6.38
C HIS A 73 -12.46 -32.89 6.56
N SER A 74 -11.29 -32.89 5.90
CA SER A 74 -10.32 -34.00 5.97
C SER A 74 -9.67 -34.22 7.33
N VAL A 75 -9.81 -33.28 8.28
CA VAL A 75 -9.34 -33.41 9.68
C VAL A 75 -10.48 -33.42 10.70
N GLY A 76 -11.74 -33.53 10.25
CA GLY A 76 -12.92 -33.56 11.13
C GLY A 76 -13.31 -32.21 11.77
N GLU A 77 -12.74 -31.09 11.30
CA GLU A 77 -13.05 -29.75 11.81
C GLU A 77 -14.33 -29.15 11.19
N PRO A 78 -14.96 -28.15 11.84
CA PRO A 78 -16.13 -27.43 11.30
C PRO A 78 -15.85 -26.72 9.96
N TRP A 79 -16.22 -27.37 8.86
CA TRP A 79 -15.88 -26.95 7.49
C TRP A 79 -16.97 -26.10 6.80
N HIS A 80 -18.23 -26.16 7.27
CA HIS A 80 -19.39 -25.60 6.56
C HIS A 80 -19.33 -24.09 6.32
N HIS A 81 -18.76 -23.31 7.25
CA HIS A 81 -18.57 -21.85 7.09
C HIS A 81 -17.80 -21.50 5.81
N TRP A 82 -16.76 -22.27 5.48
CA TRP A 82 -15.93 -22.08 4.30
C TRP A 82 -16.66 -22.47 3.01
N MET A 83 -17.46 -23.55 3.05
CA MET A 83 -18.26 -23.95 1.89
C MET A 83 -19.36 -22.92 1.58
N VAL A 84 -20.04 -22.39 2.61
CA VAL A 84 -20.98 -21.27 2.43
C VAL A 84 -20.26 -20.05 1.86
N ALA A 85 -19.09 -19.68 2.40
CA ALA A 85 -18.30 -18.56 1.88
C ALA A 85 -17.91 -18.73 0.40
N ALA A 86 -17.53 -19.94 -0.03
CA ALA A 86 -17.25 -20.27 -1.43
C ALA A 86 -18.48 -20.07 -2.33
N VAL A 87 -19.60 -20.71 -1.97
CA VAL A 87 -20.84 -20.69 -2.77
C VAL A 87 -21.42 -19.28 -2.85
N THR A 88 -21.46 -18.53 -1.75
CA THR A 88 -21.97 -17.16 -1.73
C THR A 88 -21.07 -16.17 -2.47
N THR A 89 -19.74 -16.39 -2.50
CA THR A 89 -18.84 -15.57 -3.32
C THR A 89 -19.03 -15.82 -4.82
N VAL A 90 -19.17 -17.07 -5.24
CA VAL A 90 -19.30 -17.43 -6.66
C VAL A 90 -20.68 -17.09 -7.22
N SER A 91 -21.75 -17.13 -6.41
CA SER A 91 -23.12 -16.86 -6.87
C SER A 91 -23.37 -15.40 -7.31
N MET A 92 -22.42 -14.47 -7.10
CA MET A 92 -22.43 -13.16 -7.74
C MET A 92 -22.40 -13.23 -9.29
N VAL A 93 -21.88 -14.32 -9.86
CA VAL A 93 -21.80 -14.55 -11.31
C VAL A 93 -23.19 -14.83 -11.91
N PRO A 94 -23.95 -15.86 -11.48
CA PRO A 94 -25.33 -16.05 -11.93
C PRO A 94 -26.25 -14.89 -11.55
N TYR A 95 -26.03 -14.19 -10.42
CA TYR A 95 -26.73 -12.93 -10.12
C TYR A 95 -26.55 -11.89 -11.24
N THR A 96 -25.31 -11.71 -11.73
CA THR A 96 -25.01 -10.76 -12.83
C THR A 96 -25.81 -11.11 -14.09
N TRP A 97 -25.87 -12.39 -14.46
CA TRP A 97 -26.59 -12.82 -15.66
C TRP A 97 -28.12 -12.73 -15.48
N MET A 98 -28.64 -13.11 -14.32
CA MET A 98 -30.09 -13.15 -14.06
C MET A 98 -30.71 -11.75 -13.87
N PHE A 99 -30.02 -10.82 -13.22
CA PHE A 99 -30.59 -9.50 -12.85
C PHE A 99 -29.96 -8.31 -13.56
N MET A 100 -28.65 -8.33 -13.85
CA MET A 100 -27.99 -7.18 -14.49
C MET A 100 -28.09 -7.22 -16.02
N ASN A 101 -28.21 -8.40 -16.64
CA ASN A 101 -28.11 -8.57 -18.09
C ASN A 101 -29.02 -7.63 -18.89
N ALA A 102 -30.31 -7.54 -18.56
CA ALA A 102 -31.25 -6.63 -19.24
C ALA A 102 -30.83 -5.15 -19.16
N THR A 103 -30.24 -4.71 -18.05
CA THR A 103 -29.74 -3.33 -17.88
C THR A 103 -28.42 -3.12 -18.62
N ASN A 104 -27.54 -4.13 -18.63
CA ASN A 104 -26.30 -4.11 -19.41
C ASN A 104 -26.61 -4.02 -20.92
N THR A 105 -27.52 -4.85 -21.43
CA THR A 105 -27.93 -4.87 -22.85
C THR A 105 -28.54 -3.53 -23.27
N ALA A 106 -29.37 -2.91 -22.44
CA ALA A 106 -29.92 -1.57 -22.72
C ALA A 106 -28.83 -0.49 -22.82
N LEU A 107 -27.83 -0.52 -21.94
CA LEU A 107 -26.71 0.43 -21.96
C LEU A 107 -25.75 0.19 -23.13
N PHE A 108 -25.47 -1.07 -23.50
CA PHE A 108 -24.68 -1.38 -24.70
C PHE A 108 -25.42 -1.03 -26.00
N HIS A 109 -26.73 -1.23 -26.06
CA HIS A 109 -27.53 -0.78 -27.21
C HIS A 109 -27.52 0.75 -27.34
N ALA A 110 -27.56 1.48 -26.22
CA ALA A 110 -27.39 2.92 -26.23
C ALA A 110 -25.99 3.34 -26.72
N GLU A 111 -24.92 2.68 -26.27
CA GLU A 111 -23.55 2.93 -26.76
C GLU A 111 -23.45 2.74 -28.29
N ASP A 112 -23.97 1.62 -28.80
CA ASP A 112 -24.02 1.29 -30.24
C ASP A 112 -24.82 2.32 -31.06
N GLN A 113 -25.90 2.87 -30.48
CA GLN A 113 -26.67 3.97 -31.09
C GLN A 113 -25.88 5.29 -31.14
N PHE A 114 -25.11 5.63 -30.10
CA PHE A 114 -24.26 6.83 -30.09
C PHE A 114 -23.08 6.70 -31.07
N GLU A 115 -22.45 5.54 -31.19
CA GLU A 115 -21.35 5.31 -32.16
C GLU A 115 -21.82 5.37 -33.62
N LYS A 116 -23.09 5.01 -33.90
CA LYS A 116 -23.64 4.94 -35.27
C LYS A 116 -24.51 6.12 -35.68
N GLY A 117 -24.71 7.12 -34.81
CA GLY A 117 -25.60 8.25 -35.08
C GLY A 117 -27.08 7.84 -35.22
N GLY A 118 -27.50 6.84 -34.42
CA GLY A 118 -28.88 6.35 -34.38
C GLY A 118 -29.82 7.27 -33.57
N VAL A 119 -31.00 6.74 -33.21
CA VAL A 119 -31.92 7.45 -32.30
C VAL A 119 -31.31 7.48 -30.89
N GLU A 120 -30.72 8.61 -30.51
CA GLU A 120 -30.08 8.82 -29.21
C GLU A 120 -31.08 8.77 -28.04
N ILE A 121 -30.65 8.18 -26.91
CA ILE A 121 -31.39 8.26 -25.65
C ILE A 121 -31.05 9.54 -24.88
N SER A 122 -32.04 10.15 -24.25
CA SER A 122 -31.83 11.38 -23.46
C SER A 122 -30.91 11.15 -22.25
N LEU A 123 -30.23 12.22 -21.80
CA LEU A 123 -29.39 12.20 -20.59
C LEU A 123 -30.15 11.68 -19.36
N LEU A 124 -31.44 12.00 -19.23
CA LEU A 124 -32.28 11.52 -18.14
C LEU A 124 -32.43 9.99 -18.15
N GLU A 125 -32.51 9.38 -19.34
CA GLU A 125 -32.61 7.92 -19.50
C GLU A 125 -31.25 7.26 -19.29
N SER A 126 -30.16 7.82 -19.82
CA SER A 126 -28.79 7.36 -19.53
C SER A 126 -28.51 7.35 -18.02
N VAL A 127 -28.84 8.44 -17.32
CA VAL A 127 -28.71 8.54 -15.86
C VAL A 127 -29.62 7.53 -15.15
N ARG A 128 -30.85 7.30 -15.60
CA ARG A 128 -31.74 6.27 -15.01
C ARG A 128 -31.16 4.87 -15.17
N LEU A 129 -30.67 4.51 -16.35
CA LEU A 129 -30.08 3.21 -16.63
C LEU A 129 -28.78 3.00 -15.83
N VAL A 130 -27.89 4.00 -15.77
CA VAL A 130 -26.66 3.92 -14.96
C VAL A 130 -26.96 3.82 -13.46
N LYS A 131 -27.93 4.59 -12.92
CA LYS A 131 -28.37 4.45 -11.51
C LYS A 131 -28.97 3.06 -11.22
N LYS A 132 -29.78 2.51 -12.14
CA LYS A 132 -30.32 1.16 -12.03
C LYS A 132 -29.21 0.11 -12.05
N TRP A 133 -28.23 0.25 -12.93
CA TRP A 133 -27.06 -0.63 -12.98
C TRP A 133 -26.25 -0.59 -11.70
N ASP A 134 -26.00 0.61 -11.17
CA ASP A 134 -25.20 0.82 -9.96
C ASP A 134 -25.86 0.22 -8.72
N TRP A 135 -27.17 0.39 -8.55
CA TRP A 135 -27.93 -0.29 -7.49
C TRP A 135 -27.79 -1.82 -7.58
N LEU A 136 -27.91 -2.41 -8.78
CA LEU A 136 -27.72 -3.85 -8.98
C LEU A 136 -26.26 -4.28 -8.74
N ASN A 137 -25.28 -3.42 -9.06
CA ASN A 137 -23.87 -3.65 -8.72
C ASN A 137 -23.63 -3.62 -7.20
N THR A 138 -24.30 -2.74 -6.46
CA THR A 138 -24.26 -2.68 -4.99
C THR A 138 -24.84 -3.94 -4.37
N VAL A 139 -26.02 -4.40 -4.83
CA VAL A 139 -26.59 -5.69 -4.39
C VAL A 139 -25.63 -6.85 -4.73
N ARG A 140 -24.98 -6.83 -5.89
CA ARG A 140 -23.96 -7.82 -6.27
C ARG A 140 -22.74 -7.80 -5.35
N ALA A 141 -22.34 -6.65 -4.80
CA ALA A 141 -21.22 -6.54 -3.86
C ALA A 141 -21.49 -7.20 -2.50
N LEU A 142 -22.76 -7.39 -2.13
CA LEU A 142 -23.15 -8.07 -0.89
C LEU A 142 -22.80 -9.58 -0.88
N PHE A 143 -22.63 -10.18 -2.07
CA PHE A 143 -22.27 -11.60 -2.21
C PHE A 143 -20.84 -11.91 -1.71
N PRO A 144 -19.77 -11.28 -2.24
CA PRO A 144 -18.42 -11.45 -1.67
C PRO A 144 -18.32 -10.90 -0.24
N LEU A 145 -19.12 -9.90 0.16
CA LEU A 145 -19.17 -9.42 1.54
C LEU A 145 -19.65 -10.50 2.51
N ALA A 146 -20.78 -11.15 2.19
CA ALA A 146 -21.30 -12.26 2.97
C ALA A 146 -20.32 -13.45 2.98
N GLY A 147 -19.61 -13.70 1.87
CA GLY A 147 -18.49 -14.63 1.81
C GLY A 147 -17.38 -14.31 2.83
N SER A 148 -16.90 -13.06 2.84
CA SER A 148 -15.91 -12.56 3.81
C SER A 148 -16.38 -12.69 5.25
N VAL A 149 -17.63 -12.34 5.56
CA VAL A 149 -18.19 -12.45 6.92
C VAL A 149 -18.23 -13.92 7.36
N MET A 150 -18.72 -14.84 6.50
CA MET A 150 -18.77 -16.27 6.83
C MET A 150 -17.37 -16.89 7.00
N GLY A 151 -16.41 -16.51 6.15
CA GLY A 151 -15.02 -16.90 6.31
C GLY A 151 -14.38 -16.36 7.60
N MET A 152 -14.66 -15.10 7.96
CA MET A 152 -14.18 -14.47 9.19
C MET A 152 -14.79 -15.13 10.45
N LEU A 153 -16.06 -15.52 10.41
CA LEU A 153 -16.67 -16.34 11.47
C LEU A 153 -15.97 -17.70 11.59
N GLY A 154 -15.57 -18.32 10.47
CA GLY A 154 -14.71 -19.50 10.45
C GLY A 154 -13.37 -19.29 11.16
N VAL A 155 -12.67 -18.18 10.89
CA VAL A 155 -11.43 -17.80 11.62
C VAL A 155 -11.67 -17.66 13.12
N CYS A 156 -12.71 -16.91 13.51
CA CYS A 156 -13.05 -16.67 14.91
C CYS A 156 -13.46 -17.94 15.67
N GLY A 157 -14.12 -18.88 14.99
CA GLY A 157 -14.44 -20.21 15.53
C GLY A 157 -13.18 -21.02 15.87
N MET A 158 -12.21 -21.07 14.95
CA MET A 158 -10.92 -21.75 15.18
C MET A 158 -10.17 -21.15 16.37
N MET A 159 -10.11 -19.82 16.49
CA MET A 159 -9.41 -19.15 17.60
C MET A 159 -9.99 -19.55 18.97
N ARG A 160 -11.33 -19.58 19.10
CA ARG A 160 -12.01 -19.99 20.34
C ARG A 160 -11.80 -21.47 20.69
N HIS A 161 -11.71 -22.35 19.70
CA HIS A 161 -11.41 -23.76 19.94
C HIS A 161 -9.97 -23.96 20.44
N ARG A 162 -9.02 -23.20 19.88
CA ARG A 162 -7.60 -23.29 20.24
C ARG A 162 -7.30 -22.75 21.64
N THR A 163 -7.82 -21.58 22.01
CA THR A 163 -7.63 -21.03 23.36
C THR A 163 -8.19 -21.93 24.47
N ARG A 164 -9.21 -22.74 24.16
CA ARG A 164 -9.79 -23.74 25.08
C ARG A 164 -8.96 -25.04 25.17
N SER A 165 -8.06 -25.27 24.22
CA SER A 165 -7.09 -26.37 24.23
C SER A 165 -5.78 -25.97 24.92
N ASP A 166 -5.36 -24.71 24.84
CA ASP A 166 -4.14 -24.21 25.49
C ASP A 166 -4.36 -23.95 27.00
N SER A 167 -5.61 -23.76 27.44
CA SER A 167 -5.98 -23.50 28.85
C SER A 167 -5.90 -24.70 29.81
N SER A 168 -5.36 -25.84 29.37
CA SER A 168 -5.19 -27.06 30.18
C SER A 168 -3.74 -27.30 30.65
N LEU A 169 -2.85 -26.32 30.49
CA LEU A 169 -1.46 -26.34 30.98
C LEU A 169 -1.24 -25.31 32.10
N SER A 170 -0.28 -25.59 32.98
CA SER A 170 -0.26 -25.09 34.37
C SER A 170 0.35 -23.69 34.58
N PRO A 171 0.00 -22.99 35.69
CA PRO A 171 0.31 -21.56 35.85
C PRO A 171 1.53 -21.25 36.74
N THR A 172 2.65 -20.83 36.14
CA THR A 172 3.82 -20.27 36.86
C THR A 172 4.53 -19.16 36.08
N SER A 173 4.16 -17.88 36.28
CA SER A 173 5.00 -16.68 35.95
C SER A 173 4.35 -15.30 36.19
N GLN A 174 3.42 -15.13 37.15
CA GLN A 174 2.77 -13.81 37.37
C GLN A 174 3.58 -12.81 38.23
N GLU A 175 4.67 -13.24 38.88
CA GLU A 175 5.27 -12.52 40.02
C GLU A 175 6.48 -11.60 39.69
N HIS A 176 6.66 -11.18 38.43
CA HIS A 176 7.83 -10.39 38.01
C HIS A 176 7.53 -9.01 37.40
N ARG A 177 6.33 -8.45 37.64
CA ARG A 177 5.91 -7.12 37.11
C ARG A 177 5.85 -5.98 38.15
N GLY A 178 6.23 -6.21 39.40
CA GLY A 178 6.00 -5.25 40.50
C GLY A 178 7.04 -4.14 40.73
N ARG A 179 8.29 -4.24 40.21
CA ARG A 179 9.43 -3.47 40.75
C ARG A 179 10.10 -2.42 39.84
N LEU A 180 9.53 -2.07 38.68
CA LEU A 180 10.12 -1.10 37.73
C LEU A 180 9.22 0.11 37.41
N ARG A 181 8.70 0.79 38.45
CA ARG A 181 7.90 2.03 38.32
C ARG A 181 8.25 3.13 39.35
N ALA A 182 9.53 3.31 39.69
CA ALA A 182 9.94 4.31 40.68
C ALA A 182 11.36 4.90 40.49
N GLN A 183 11.68 5.52 39.33
CA GLN A 183 12.82 6.46 39.25
C GLN A 183 12.79 7.40 38.03
N ARG A 184 13.51 8.53 38.15
CA ARG A 184 13.92 9.51 37.12
C ARG A 184 12.80 10.27 36.37
N ARG A 185 12.27 11.30 37.05
CA ARG A 185 12.04 12.62 36.42
C ARG A 185 13.35 13.44 36.44
N HIS A 186 13.46 14.42 35.52
CA HIS A 186 14.28 15.67 35.52
C HIS A 186 15.25 15.87 34.31
N ARG A 187 15.09 17.04 33.64
CA ARG A 187 16.03 18.04 33.03
C ARG A 187 17.36 17.55 32.38
N TYR A 188 17.95 18.13 31.31
CA TYR A 188 17.85 19.43 30.59
C TYR A 188 17.88 19.16 29.05
N ALA A 189 17.63 20.04 28.05
CA ALA A 189 17.54 21.50 27.85
C ALA A 189 18.83 22.25 27.40
N GLY A 190 18.74 23.01 26.28
CA GLY A 190 19.84 23.70 25.55
C GLY A 190 20.05 23.11 24.12
N ALA A 191 20.42 23.84 23.06
CA ALA A 191 20.57 25.29 22.82
C ALA A 191 20.32 25.61 21.32
N LEU A 192 20.28 26.89 20.92
CA LEU A 192 20.08 27.37 19.54
C LEU A 192 21.29 28.17 19.04
N ASP A 193 21.62 28.05 17.75
CA ASP A 193 22.42 29.03 17.00
C ASP A 193 21.95 29.07 15.53
N THR A 194 22.25 30.16 14.80
CA THR A 194 21.70 30.44 13.46
C THR A 194 22.69 31.16 12.56
N SER A 195 22.85 30.70 11.31
CA SER A 195 23.42 31.53 10.24
C SER A 195 22.82 31.20 8.86
N ARG A 196 22.76 32.22 7.98
CA ARG A 196 22.21 32.13 6.61
C ARG A 196 23.33 32.11 5.58
N ARG A 197 23.13 31.40 4.46
CA ARG A 197 23.52 31.87 3.10
C ARG A 197 22.70 31.16 2.01
N ARG A 198 22.15 31.93 1.07
CA ARG A 198 21.55 31.39 -0.16
C ARG A 198 22.65 31.08 -1.18
N ARG A 199 22.47 29.98 -1.93
CA ARG A 199 22.86 29.90 -3.35
C ARG A 199 21.71 29.28 -4.14
N GLN A 200 21.71 29.53 -5.44
CA GLN A 200 20.72 29.12 -6.43
C GLN A 200 21.50 28.45 -7.55
N SER A 201 21.00 27.34 -8.08
CA SER A 201 21.70 26.50 -9.07
C SER A 201 20.72 26.05 -10.16
N ASP A 202 21.19 26.04 -11.41
CA ASP A 202 20.39 25.68 -12.58
C ASP A 202 19.76 24.29 -12.48
N ASP A 203 18.51 24.17 -12.91
CA ASP A 203 17.90 22.90 -13.28
C ASP A 203 18.32 22.55 -14.72
N ARG A 204 18.98 21.39 -14.90
CA ARG A 204 19.41 20.88 -16.20
C ARG A 204 19.16 19.37 -16.28
N GLY A 205 18.12 18.98 -17.01
CA GLY A 205 17.88 17.59 -17.42
C GLY A 205 16.90 16.77 -16.57
N ALA A 206 16.09 17.40 -15.73
CA ALA A 206 15.07 16.72 -14.93
C ALA A 206 13.89 16.18 -15.78
N THR A 207 14.04 14.97 -16.33
CA THR A 207 12.94 14.27 -17.03
C THR A 207 11.95 13.66 -16.01
N GLY A 208 10.81 14.32 -15.82
CA GLY A 208 9.79 13.91 -14.85
C GLY A 208 8.98 12.67 -15.27
N LEU A 209 9.31 11.50 -14.71
CA LEU A 209 8.66 10.22 -15.03
C LEU A 209 7.54 9.86 -14.03
N GLN A 210 6.30 9.75 -14.49
CA GLN A 210 5.15 9.47 -13.60
C GLN A 210 4.96 7.96 -13.35
N LEU A 211 5.68 7.41 -12.38
CA LEU A 211 5.51 6.04 -11.87
C LEU A 211 4.20 5.87 -11.06
N GLY A 212 3.05 5.93 -11.76
CA GLY A 212 1.73 5.72 -11.16
C GLY A 212 1.37 4.24 -11.00
N ASN A 213 0.56 3.92 -9.97
CA ASN A 213 0.08 2.57 -9.69
C ASN A 213 -1.01 2.06 -10.68
N ARG A 214 -0.85 2.32 -11.98
CA ARG A 214 -1.72 1.80 -13.06
C ARG A 214 -0.93 0.84 -13.95
N CYS A 215 -1.58 -0.28 -14.29
CA CYS A 215 -1.21 -1.38 -15.19
C CYS A 215 0.23 -1.96 -15.10
N PRO A 216 0.39 -3.30 -14.94
CA PRO A 216 1.71 -3.96 -15.04
C PRO A 216 2.45 -3.75 -16.37
N ASP A 217 1.73 -3.34 -17.43
CA ASP A 217 2.26 -3.08 -18.77
C ASP A 217 2.59 -1.61 -19.03
N SER A 218 1.99 -0.65 -18.31
CA SER A 218 2.35 0.78 -18.43
C SER A 218 3.54 1.12 -17.54
N ARG A 219 4.65 0.39 -17.76
CA ARG A 219 5.97 0.78 -17.29
C ARG A 219 6.51 1.78 -18.31
N PRO A 220 6.71 3.07 -17.98
CA PRO A 220 7.36 4.01 -18.88
C PRO A 220 8.74 3.45 -19.23
N ASN A 221 8.93 3.10 -20.50
CA ASN A 221 10.06 2.27 -20.91
C ASN A 221 11.26 3.17 -21.19
N LEU A 222 12.00 3.52 -20.13
CA LEU A 222 13.17 4.40 -20.10
C LEU A 222 14.15 4.21 -21.28
N ARG A 223 14.28 2.99 -21.81
CA ARG A 223 15.11 2.66 -22.98
C ARG A 223 14.53 3.16 -24.30
N GLU A 224 13.22 3.03 -24.49
CA GLU A 224 12.50 3.36 -25.72
C GLU A 224 12.04 4.83 -25.73
N GLU A 225 11.56 5.34 -24.59
CA GLU A 225 11.04 6.71 -24.46
C GLU A 225 12.15 7.76 -24.35
N HIS A 226 13.29 7.40 -23.74
CA HIS A 226 14.34 8.35 -23.34
C HIS A 226 15.78 7.89 -23.67
N GLY A 227 15.96 6.75 -24.35
CA GLY A 227 17.28 6.23 -24.73
C GLY A 227 18.17 5.80 -23.55
N VAL A 228 17.64 5.72 -22.32
CA VAL A 228 18.42 5.47 -21.11
C VAL A 228 18.87 4.01 -21.08
N THR A 229 20.16 3.75 -21.33
CA THR A 229 20.71 2.39 -21.49
C THR A 229 21.12 1.72 -20.18
N HIS A 230 21.35 2.50 -19.12
CA HIS A 230 21.80 2.07 -17.80
C HIS A 230 21.33 3.07 -16.74
N LEU A 231 21.47 2.71 -15.45
CA LEU A 231 21.28 3.60 -14.31
C LEU A 231 22.47 3.41 -13.37
N ASP A 232 23.08 4.48 -12.86
CA ASP A 232 24.16 4.37 -11.88
C ASP A 232 23.64 4.48 -10.44
N VAL A 233 22.57 5.26 -10.23
CA VAL A 233 21.95 5.50 -8.92
C VAL A 233 20.43 5.41 -9.02
N VAL A 234 19.79 4.73 -8.07
CA VAL A 234 18.34 4.74 -7.87
C VAL A 234 18.01 5.11 -6.42
N VAL A 235 17.14 6.11 -6.22
CA VAL A 235 16.74 6.60 -4.89
C VAL A 235 15.25 6.32 -4.65
N ALA A 236 14.96 5.36 -3.77
CA ALA A 236 13.63 5.07 -3.26
C ALA A 236 13.21 6.13 -2.22
N ASN A 237 12.79 7.30 -2.71
CA ASN A 237 12.32 8.42 -1.90
C ASN A 237 10.81 8.34 -1.54
N ALA A 238 9.99 7.83 -2.47
CA ALA A 238 8.52 7.86 -2.33
C ALA A 238 8.04 7.16 -1.05
N ALA A 239 7.24 7.86 -0.24
CA ALA A 239 6.74 7.37 1.03
C ALA A 239 5.43 8.07 1.44
N MET A 240 4.68 7.47 2.37
CA MET A 240 3.50 8.05 3.01
C MET A 240 3.55 7.87 4.54
N ALA A 241 3.02 8.86 5.26
CA ALA A 241 2.71 8.79 6.69
C ALA A 241 1.33 9.43 6.92
N THR A 242 0.27 8.63 7.06
CA THR A 242 -1.14 9.10 7.07
C THR A 242 -1.97 8.60 8.24
N ASN A 243 -1.38 7.84 9.17
CA ASN A 243 -2.04 7.44 10.40
C ASN A 243 -1.23 7.87 11.62
N PHE A 244 -1.91 8.47 12.58
CA PHE A 244 -1.32 9.01 13.80
C PHE A 244 -2.04 8.44 15.02
N GLY A 245 -1.43 7.47 15.69
CA GLY A 245 -1.98 6.81 16.88
C GLY A 245 -0.98 5.87 17.57
N PRO A 246 -1.33 5.34 18.75
CA PRO A 246 -0.50 4.35 19.46
C PRO A 246 -0.62 2.96 18.81
N ALA A 247 0.45 2.18 18.90
CA ALA A 247 0.54 0.83 18.31
C ALA A 247 -0.63 -0.10 18.71
N SER A 248 -1.17 0.06 19.92
CA SER A 248 -2.27 -0.75 20.46
C SER A 248 -3.65 -0.46 19.83
N THR A 249 -3.81 0.63 19.08
CA THR A 249 -5.08 0.99 18.41
C THR A 249 -4.88 1.42 16.95
N MET A 250 -3.75 1.06 16.35
CA MET A 250 -3.42 1.35 14.95
C MET A 250 -4.33 0.53 14.00
N PRO A 251 -5.14 1.15 13.11
CA PRO A 251 -5.92 0.42 12.13
C PRO A 251 -5.04 -0.30 11.11
N LEU A 252 -5.29 -1.59 10.88
CA LEU A 252 -4.46 -2.45 10.04
C LEU A 252 -4.51 -2.06 8.56
N GLU A 253 -5.61 -1.47 8.09
CA GLU A 253 -5.76 -0.88 6.76
C GLU A 253 -4.71 0.21 6.47
N HIS A 254 -4.39 1.05 7.47
CA HIS A 254 -3.34 2.03 7.34
C HIS A 254 -1.97 1.35 7.29
N LEU A 255 -1.70 0.37 8.16
CA LEU A 255 -0.44 -0.39 8.09
C LEU A 255 -0.28 -1.04 6.71
N GLN A 256 -1.34 -1.63 6.14
CA GLN A 256 -1.32 -2.21 4.81
C GLN A 256 -1.01 -1.16 3.73
N ALA A 257 -1.64 0.01 3.76
CA ALA A 257 -1.34 1.11 2.82
C ALA A 257 0.11 1.59 2.93
N HIS A 258 0.62 1.78 4.16
CA HIS A 258 2.02 2.16 4.39
C HIS A 258 2.99 1.07 3.93
N MET A 259 2.68 -0.21 4.12
CA MET A 259 3.48 -1.32 3.59
C MET A 259 3.52 -1.33 2.07
N MET A 260 2.39 -1.07 1.38
CA MET A 260 2.33 -0.99 -0.08
C MET A 260 3.24 0.10 -0.64
N VAL A 261 3.20 1.30 -0.07
CA VAL A 261 4.00 2.45 -0.57
C VAL A 261 5.44 2.42 -0.05
N ASN A 262 5.65 2.20 1.25
CA ASN A 262 6.96 2.40 1.87
C ASN A 262 7.87 1.16 1.79
N MET A 263 7.34 -0.03 1.50
CA MET A 263 8.11 -1.29 1.43
C MET A 263 7.95 -2.02 0.09
N TYR A 264 6.72 -2.37 -0.32
CA TYR A 264 6.52 -3.13 -1.57
C TYR A 264 6.95 -2.32 -2.80
N ALA A 265 6.67 -1.01 -2.87
CA ALA A 265 7.08 -0.19 -4.00
C ALA A 265 8.61 -0.06 -4.14
N PRO A 266 9.43 0.18 -3.08
CA PRO A 266 10.89 0.05 -3.16
C PRO A 266 11.40 -1.32 -3.65
N VAL A 267 10.75 -2.43 -3.26
CA VAL A 267 11.11 -3.76 -3.75
C VAL A 267 10.82 -3.92 -5.25
N LEU A 268 9.64 -3.46 -5.70
CA LEU A 268 9.26 -3.45 -7.12
C LEU A 268 10.16 -2.52 -7.95
N LEU A 269 10.53 -1.35 -7.40
CA LEU A 269 11.46 -0.40 -8.02
C LEU A 269 12.84 -1.03 -8.22
N PHE A 270 13.37 -1.73 -7.21
CA PHE A 270 14.62 -2.48 -7.37
C PHE A 270 14.47 -3.57 -8.44
N GLN A 271 13.42 -4.39 -8.39
CA GLN A 271 13.19 -5.46 -9.37
C GLN A 271 13.11 -4.93 -10.81
N ALA A 272 12.44 -3.79 -11.04
CA ALA A 272 12.34 -3.15 -12.35
C ALA A 272 13.67 -2.54 -12.83
N THR A 273 14.42 -1.87 -11.94
CA THR A 273 15.66 -1.16 -12.29
C THR A 273 16.91 -2.04 -12.29
N ARG A 274 16.89 -3.22 -11.64
CA ARG A 274 18.06 -4.09 -11.41
C ARG A 274 18.88 -4.37 -12.68
N LEU A 275 18.23 -4.64 -13.81
CA LEU A 275 18.91 -4.93 -15.08
C LEU A 275 19.55 -3.69 -15.72
N MET A 276 19.09 -2.48 -15.39
CA MET A 276 19.72 -1.22 -15.83
C MET A 276 20.83 -0.78 -14.88
N LEU A 277 20.67 -1.02 -13.58
CA LEU A 277 21.73 -0.88 -12.57
C LEU A 277 22.93 -1.80 -12.88
N GLN A 278 22.68 -3.04 -13.31
CA GLN A 278 23.73 -3.97 -13.76
C GLN A 278 24.44 -3.56 -15.07
N GLN A 279 23.99 -2.51 -15.75
CA GLN A 279 24.66 -1.97 -16.94
C GLN A 279 25.46 -0.70 -16.68
N SER A 280 25.44 -0.19 -15.44
CA SER A 280 26.27 0.92 -14.96
C SER A 280 27.74 0.73 -15.34
N LYS A 281 28.45 1.84 -15.61
CA LYS A 281 29.92 1.84 -15.81
C LYS A 281 30.68 2.23 -14.55
N GLN A 282 29.97 2.34 -13.43
CA GLN A 282 30.48 2.69 -12.11
C GLN A 282 29.96 1.68 -11.07
N GLN A 283 30.24 1.93 -9.79
CA GLN A 283 29.66 1.15 -8.70
C GLN A 283 28.19 1.54 -8.51
N ALA A 284 27.29 0.77 -9.13
CA ALA A 284 25.83 0.98 -9.05
C ALA A 284 25.34 1.10 -7.60
N LYS A 285 24.45 2.06 -7.32
CA LYS A 285 23.93 2.38 -5.98
C LYS A 285 22.39 2.30 -5.93
N PHE A 286 21.84 1.74 -4.84
CA PHE A 286 20.40 1.75 -4.55
C PHE A 286 20.17 2.27 -3.13
N ILE A 287 19.52 3.42 -3.02
CA ILE A 287 19.36 4.14 -1.76
C ILE A 287 17.90 4.17 -1.36
N LEU A 288 17.61 3.84 -0.10
CA LEU A 288 16.30 4.08 0.52
C LEU A 288 16.39 5.30 1.43
N ILE A 289 15.42 6.20 1.28
CA ILE A 289 15.20 7.27 2.26
C ILE A 289 14.48 6.62 3.45
N GLY A 290 15.21 6.39 4.54
CA GLY A 290 14.74 5.74 5.76
C GLY A 290 14.04 6.70 6.72
N ALA A 291 13.92 6.28 7.98
CA ALA A 291 13.56 7.16 9.11
C ALA A 291 14.01 6.51 10.44
N PRO A 292 14.73 7.21 11.34
CA PRO A 292 15.27 6.61 12.58
C PRO A 292 14.23 5.95 13.50
N ILE A 293 12.98 6.41 13.44
CA ILE A 293 11.80 5.81 14.11
C ILE A 293 11.53 4.35 13.71
N SER A 294 12.13 3.85 12.63
CA SER A 294 12.01 2.47 12.18
C SER A 294 13.15 1.56 12.65
N THR A 295 13.94 2.01 13.62
CA THR A 295 14.98 1.18 14.27
C THR A 295 14.42 0.52 15.52
N ILE A 296 14.87 -0.70 15.82
CA ILE A 296 14.44 -1.47 16.99
C ILE A 296 15.27 -1.09 18.22
N THR A 297 16.58 -0.96 18.06
CA THR A 297 17.53 -0.60 19.13
C THR A 297 17.19 0.77 19.74
N ASN A 298 16.94 1.77 18.90
CA ASN A 298 16.64 3.13 19.33
C ASN A 298 15.12 3.41 19.40
N MET A 299 14.27 2.37 19.37
CA MET A 299 12.81 2.51 19.46
C MET A 299 12.36 3.26 20.73
N HIS A 300 13.16 3.20 21.80
CA HIS A 300 12.89 3.88 23.07
C HIS A 300 12.90 5.42 22.95
N ASP A 301 13.74 6.00 22.08
CA ASP A 301 13.77 7.44 21.80
C ASP A 301 12.48 7.91 21.11
N TYR A 302 11.91 7.05 20.27
CA TYR A 302 10.72 7.34 19.46
C TYR A 302 9.42 6.79 20.06
N ALA A 303 9.46 6.19 21.25
CA ALA A 303 8.32 5.48 21.87
C ALA A 303 7.07 6.34 22.17
N ARG A 304 7.15 7.67 21.99
CA ARG A 304 6.01 8.61 22.09
C ARG A 304 5.54 9.15 20.74
N ALA A 305 6.26 8.90 19.65
CA ALA A 305 5.85 9.34 18.33
C ALA A 305 4.69 8.45 17.84
N PRO A 306 3.53 9.03 17.45
CA PRO A 306 2.31 8.28 17.16
C PRO A 306 2.32 7.65 15.75
N LEU A 307 3.45 7.09 15.32
CA LEU A 307 3.78 6.81 13.92
C LEU A 307 3.99 5.31 13.63
N THR A 308 3.28 4.42 14.33
CA THR A 308 3.53 2.96 14.26
C THR A 308 3.42 2.39 12.84
N ALA A 309 2.41 2.78 12.06
CA ALA A 309 2.25 2.30 10.67
C ALA A 309 3.44 2.69 9.79
N TYR A 310 3.92 3.92 9.94
CA TYR A 310 5.10 4.44 9.26
C TYR A 310 6.38 3.70 9.71
N GLY A 311 6.64 3.63 11.01
CA GLY A 311 7.82 2.97 11.58
C GLY A 311 7.93 1.50 11.17
N VAL A 312 6.85 0.71 11.28
CA VAL A 312 6.85 -0.71 10.87
C VAL A 312 7.07 -0.86 9.36
N SER A 313 6.45 0.00 8.54
CA SER A 313 6.64 -0.07 7.08
C SER A 313 8.06 0.28 6.63
N LYS A 314 8.69 1.28 7.25
CA LYS A 314 10.10 1.64 7.02
C LYS A 314 11.05 0.58 7.58
N LEU A 315 10.73 -0.09 8.69
CA LEU A 315 11.53 -1.19 9.25
C LEU A 315 11.60 -2.36 8.28
N ALA A 316 10.45 -2.74 7.69
CA ALA A 316 10.40 -3.78 6.67
C ALA A 316 11.19 -3.38 5.40
N ALA A 317 11.15 -2.11 5.00
CA ALA A 317 11.93 -1.59 3.87
C ALA A 317 13.45 -1.60 4.16
N ASN A 318 13.88 -1.20 5.36
CA ASN A 318 15.27 -1.26 5.82
C ASN A 318 15.81 -2.70 5.74
N TYR A 319 15.02 -3.68 6.20
CA TYR A 319 15.36 -5.10 6.10
C TYR A 319 15.58 -5.53 4.63
N MET A 320 14.66 -5.15 3.73
CA MET A 320 14.76 -5.51 2.31
C MET A 320 16.00 -4.90 1.63
N VAL A 321 16.32 -3.64 1.90
CA VAL A 321 17.50 -2.97 1.30
C VAL A 321 18.82 -3.50 1.88
N ARG A 322 18.84 -3.83 3.18
CA ARG A 322 19.97 -4.54 3.80
C ARG A 322 20.14 -5.95 3.20
N LYS A 323 19.05 -6.66 2.88
CA LYS A 323 19.06 -7.95 2.18
C LYS A 323 19.59 -7.81 0.74
N PHE A 324 19.23 -6.74 0.02
CA PHE A 324 19.78 -6.47 -1.32
C PHE A 324 21.31 -6.32 -1.30
N HIS A 325 21.89 -5.67 -0.28
CA HIS A 325 23.35 -5.59 -0.12
C HIS A 325 24.02 -6.98 -0.07
N PHE A 326 23.48 -7.90 0.74
CA PHE A 326 24.05 -9.24 0.91
C PHE A 326 23.88 -10.12 -0.34
N GLU A 327 22.74 -10.01 -1.02
CA GLU A 327 22.46 -10.80 -2.23
C GLU A 327 23.20 -10.28 -3.47
N ASN A 328 23.53 -8.99 -3.51
CA ASN A 328 24.11 -8.33 -4.68
C ASN A 328 25.50 -7.77 -4.36
N LYS A 329 26.54 -8.61 -4.54
CA LYS A 329 27.95 -8.20 -4.42
C LYS A 329 28.31 -7.00 -5.31
N TRP A 330 27.63 -6.86 -6.44
CA TRP A 330 27.82 -5.80 -7.44
C TRP A 330 27.12 -4.47 -7.09
N LEU A 331 26.37 -4.38 -5.96
CA LEU A 331 25.48 -3.26 -5.67
C LEU A 331 25.76 -2.60 -4.31
N THR A 332 25.96 -1.28 -4.31
CA THR A 332 25.98 -0.44 -3.10
C THR A 332 24.54 -0.10 -2.70
N ALA A 333 23.89 -1.03 -1.99
CA ALA A 333 22.58 -0.81 -1.38
C ALA A 333 22.72 -0.29 0.07
N PHE A 334 22.02 0.78 0.45
CA PHE A 334 22.03 1.32 1.82
C PHE A 334 20.81 2.23 2.11
N ILE A 335 20.66 2.64 3.38
CA ILE A 335 19.57 3.50 3.86
C ILE A 335 20.15 4.83 4.37
N ILE A 336 19.50 5.96 4.06
CA ILE A 336 19.86 7.30 4.57
C ILE A 336 18.71 7.88 5.38
N ASP A 337 18.99 8.43 6.56
CA ASP A 337 18.05 9.30 7.29
C ASP A 337 18.10 10.72 6.70
N PRO A 338 17.01 11.24 6.10
CA PRO A 338 16.95 12.59 5.57
C PRO A 338 16.88 13.67 6.67
N GLY A 339 16.72 13.27 7.94
CA GLY A 339 16.40 14.15 9.06
C GLY A 339 14.91 14.48 9.14
N HIS A 340 14.58 15.46 9.97
CA HIS A 340 13.21 15.94 10.10
C HIS A 340 13.04 17.19 9.21
N VAL A 341 12.59 16.96 7.97
CA VAL A 341 12.67 17.92 6.85
C VAL A 341 11.39 18.74 6.64
N GLN A 342 11.53 20.03 6.34
CA GLN A 342 10.46 20.99 6.00
C GLN A 342 9.74 20.61 4.70
N THR A 343 8.76 19.71 4.84
CA THR A 343 7.93 19.11 3.78
C THR A 343 6.54 18.91 4.36
N ASP A 344 5.51 18.71 3.52
CA ASP A 344 4.12 18.49 4.00
C ASP A 344 4.05 17.44 5.13
N MET A 345 4.74 16.31 4.93
CA MET A 345 4.82 15.20 5.90
C MET A 345 5.63 15.57 7.14
N GLY A 346 6.80 16.19 6.97
CA GLY A 346 7.69 16.55 8.08
C GLY A 346 7.10 17.66 8.95
N ASP A 347 6.54 18.71 8.34
CA ASP A 347 5.90 19.81 9.06
C ASP A 347 4.57 19.38 9.72
N GLN A 348 3.84 18.43 9.13
CA GLN A 348 2.72 17.77 9.82
C GLN A 348 3.22 17.02 11.07
N GLY A 349 4.30 16.24 10.95
CA GLY A 349 4.94 15.59 12.10
C GLY A 349 5.48 16.56 13.14
N ALA A 350 5.97 17.73 12.73
CA ALA A 350 6.42 18.79 13.62
C ALA A 350 5.26 19.40 14.42
N ARG A 351 4.14 19.73 13.75
CA ARG A 351 2.92 20.24 14.38
C ARG A 351 2.33 19.26 15.40
N LEU A 352 2.33 17.97 15.09
CA LEU A 352 1.93 16.90 16.03
C LEU A 352 2.86 16.77 17.25
N MET A 353 4.08 17.29 17.18
CA MET A 353 5.04 17.38 18.30
C MET A 353 5.12 18.80 18.91
N GLY A 354 4.14 19.67 18.62
CA GLY A 354 4.07 21.03 19.19
C GLY A 354 5.09 22.02 18.63
N ARG A 355 5.67 21.75 17.46
CA ARG A 355 6.60 22.64 16.75
C ARG A 355 5.91 23.25 15.51
N PRO A 356 6.20 24.50 15.11
CA PRO A 356 5.52 25.14 13.98
C PRO A 356 5.86 24.47 12.64
N GLN A 357 7.13 24.06 12.47
CA GLN A 357 7.71 23.43 11.29
C GLN A 357 8.86 22.50 11.72
N ALA A 358 9.36 21.70 10.79
CA ALA A 358 10.47 20.79 10.99
C ALA A 358 11.83 21.54 11.03
N PRO A 359 12.86 21.00 11.72
CA PRO A 359 14.13 21.70 11.92
C PRO A 359 15.04 21.75 10.68
N THR A 360 15.07 20.71 9.85
CA THR A 360 15.98 20.61 8.68
C THR A 360 15.30 21.21 7.45
N THR A 361 15.99 22.06 6.67
CA THR A 361 15.43 22.53 5.40
C THR A 361 15.55 21.46 4.31
N VAL A 362 14.73 21.53 3.26
CA VAL A 362 14.85 20.64 2.10
C VAL A 362 16.24 20.73 1.46
N ALA A 363 16.81 21.94 1.38
CA ALA A 363 18.11 22.17 0.77
C ALA A 363 19.24 21.48 1.55
N ASP A 364 19.26 21.61 2.89
CA ASP A 364 20.28 21.00 3.74
C ASP A 364 20.17 19.46 3.73
N SER A 365 18.93 18.95 3.77
CA SER A 365 18.64 17.51 3.68
C SER A 365 19.13 16.93 2.36
N VAL A 366 18.76 17.53 1.22
CA VAL A 366 19.18 17.09 -0.12
C VAL A 366 20.70 17.20 -0.30
N ALA A 367 21.32 18.29 0.15
CA ALA A 367 22.78 18.46 0.08
C ALA A 367 23.53 17.36 0.86
N GLY A 368 23.06 17.04 2.08
CA GLY A 368 23.59 15.93 2.87
C GLY A 368 23.38 14.58 2.19
N ILE A 369 22.16 14.30 1.71
CA ILE A 369 21.83 13.05 0.99
C ILE A 369 22.74 12.87 -0.23
N CYS A 370 22.94 13.89 -1.06
CA CYS A 370 23.82 13.84 -2.22
C CYS A 370 25.28 13.55 -1.81
N ALA A 371 25.83 14.27 -0.83
CA ALA A 371 27.18 14.01 -0.34
C ALA A 371 27.37 12.56 0.15
N ARG A 372 26.41 12.04 0.93
CA ARG A 372 26.42 10.63 1.37
C ARG A 372 26.26 9.63 0.21
N ILE A 373 25.51 9.99 -0.85
CA ILE A 373 25.39 9.17 -2.06
C ILE A 373 26.71 9.11 -2.81
N ASP A 374 27.41 10.25 -2.97
CA ASP A 374 28.68 10.32 -3.70
C ASP A 374 29.77 9.53 -2.97
N GLU A 375 29.94 9.79 -1.66
CA GLU A 375 30.90 9.13 -0.76
C GLU A 375 30.69 7.62 -0.62
N ALA A 376 29.47 7.10 -0.81
CA ALA A 376 29.14 5.72 -0.48
C ALA A 376 29.85 4.65 -1.32
N THR A 377 30.59 3.76 -0.66
CA THR A 377 31.21 2.58 -1.29
C THR A 377 30.53 1.26 -0.87
N LYS A 378 30.91 0.15 -1.53
CA LYS A 378 30.38 -1.19 -1.23
C LYS A 378 30.90 -1.73 0.11
N GLU A 379 32.07 -1.26 0.53
CA GLU A 379 32.87 -1.72 1.67
C GLU A 379 32.53 -0.97 2.97
N THR A 380 32.25 0.33 2.89
CA THR A 380 32.11 1.21 4.08
C THR A 380 30.68 1.63 4.40
N THR A 381 29.83 1.80 3.38
CA THR A 381 28.47 2.36 3.52
C THR A 381 27.38 1.36 3.16
N SER A 382 27.63 0.47 2.20
CA SER A 382 26.62 -0.50 1.78
C SER A 382 26.25 -1.48 2.89
N GLY A 383 24.96 -1.76 3.06
CA GLY A 383 24.44 -2.64 4.10
C GLY A 383 24.18 -1.93 5.43
N HIS A 384 24.49 -0.63 5.54
CA HIS A 384 24.28 0.21 6.72
C HIS A 384 23.08 1.18 6.56
N PHE A 385 22.72 1.81 7.68
CA PHE A 385 21.79 2.94 7.76
C PHE A 385 22.60 4.14 8.27
N VAL A 386 22.64 5.26 7.52
CA VAL A 386 23.49 6.42 7.83
C VAL A 386 22.68 7.72 7.95
N ILE A 387 23.18 8.70 8.69
CA ILE A 387 22.57 10.04 8.80
C ILE A 387 23.09 10.96 7.69
N HIS A 388 22.19 11.73 7.04
CA HIS A 388 22.57 12.66 5.96
C HIS A 388 23.61 13.72 6.36
N THR A 389 23.66 14.15 7.63
CA THR A 389 24.53 15.23 8.13
C THR A 389 26.01 14.91 8.01
N ASP A 390 26.42 13.74 8.49
CA ASP A 390 27.82 13.39 8.77
C ASP A 390 28.20 11.96 8.36
N GLY A 391 27.24 11.15 7.90
CA GLY A 391 27.48 9.76 7.51
C GLY A 391 27.59 8.80 8.70
N SER A 392 27.33 9.27 9.93
CA SER A 392 27.32 8.42 11.12
C SER A 392 26.29 7.29 10.98
N GLN A 393 26.62 6.11 11.52
CA GLN A 393 25.79 4.92 11.38
C GLN A 393 24.74 4.82 12.48
N LEU A 394 23.50 4.50 12.10
CA LEU A 394 22.40 4.19 13.00
C LEU A 394 22.34 2.68 13.30
N SER A 395 21.99 2.35 14.55
CA SER A 395 21.66 0.99 14.99
C SER A 395 20.34 0.50 14.35
N TRP A 396 20.16 -0.82 14.27
CA TRP A 396 19.02 -1.46 13.61
C TRP A 396 17.74 -1.51 14.44
#